data_AF-B9NXS0-F1
#
_entry.id   AF-B9NXS0-F1
#
_cell.length_a   1.000
_cell.length_b   1.000
_cell.length_c   1.000
_cell.angle_alpha   90.00
_cell.angle_beta   90.00
_cell.angle_gamma   90.00
#
_symmetry.space_group_name_H-M   'P 1'
#
loop_
_entity.id
_entity.type
_entity.pdbx_description
1 polymer ?
#
loop_
_entity_poly.entity_id
_entity_poly.type
_entity_poly.pdbx_seq_one_letter_code
_entity_poly.pdbx_strand_id
1 'polypeptide(L)'
;MKGGSWKITGRGRYGRVTAEWGERGTATTHKVTAGDKEPELALRHRYPTEAEAQSAADAALARSRRASGKISIELGGFWGDLLAEAKVDLQGIKPELTGEWLITRVQHRLTDTLTTSFDAERDNEKV
;
A
#
# COMPACT_ATOMS: atom_id res chain seq x y z
N MET A 1 4.57 9.98 -28.92
CA MET A 1 5.08 10.28 -27.57
C MET A 1 5.20 8.97 -26.82
N LYS A 2 6.39 8.63 -26.32
CA LYS A 2 6.56 7.49 -25.39
C LYS A 2 6.17 8.01 -24.00
N GLY A 3 4.96 7.70 -23.56
CA GLY A 3 4.46 8.08 -22.24
C GLY A 3 4.06 6.82 -21.49
N GLY A 4 4.53 6.66 -20.26
CA GLY A 4 4.02 5.65 -19.35
C GLY A 4 2.90 6.26 -18.52
N SER A 5 1.75 5.60 -18.47
CA SER A 5 0.75 5.90 -17.46
C SER A 5 0.99 4.99 -16.25
N TRP A 6 0.73 5.53 -15.06
CA TRP A 6 0.82 4.77 -13.84
C TRP A 6 -0.29 5.15 -12.88
N LYS A 7 -0.79 4.15 -12.15
CA LYS A 7 -1.84 4.32 -11.15
C LYS A 7 -1.43 3.61 -9.88
N ILE A 8 -1.17 4.36 -8.81
CA ILE A 8 -1.14 3.78 -7.46
C ILE A 8 -2.56 3.57 -6.99
N THR A 9 -2.83 2.36 -6.49
CA THR A 9 -4.03 2.10 -5.68
C THR A 9 -3.60 1.62 -4.31
N GLY A 10 -4.12 2.26 -3.25
CA GLY A 10 -3.75 2.01 -1.87
C GLY A 10 -3.63 3.32 -1.08
N ARG A 11 -4.09 3.33 0.17
CA ARG A 11 -3.73 4.40 1.11
C ARG A 11 -2.34 4.02 1.62
N GLY A 12 -1.35 4.91 1.49
CA GLY A 12 0.05 4.61 1.80
C GLY A 12 0.24 3.97 3.18
N ARG A 13 1.44 3.42 3.42
CA ARG A 13 1.77 2.71 4.66
C ARG A 13 1.72 3.67 5.85
N TYR A 14 0.72 3.51 6.72
CA TYR A 14 0.68 4.15 8.03
C TYR A 14 1.68 3.51 8.97
N GLY A 15 2.41 4.35 9.69
CA GLY A 15 3.38 3.95 10.71
C GLY A 15 2.73 3.72 12.09
N ARG A 16 1.59 4.37 12.33
CA ARG A 16 0.75 4.17 13.51
C ARG A 16 -0.73 4.28 13.19
N VAL A 17 -1.55 3.60 13.98
CA VAL A 17 -3.02 3.67 13.92
C VAL A 17 -3.54 3.99 15.30
N THR A 18 -4.51 4.89 15.37
CA THR A 18 -5.16 5.24 16.64
C THR A 18 -6.64 4.95 16.61
N ALA A 19 -7.17 4.48 17.73
CA ALA A 19 -8.58 4.16 17.91
C ALA A 19 -9.08 4.76 19.22
N GLU A 20 -10.35 5.18 19.24
CA GLU A 20 -10.99 5.70 20.44
C GLU A 20 -11.94 4.67 21.04
N TRP A 21 -12.04 4.65 22.36
CA TRP A 21 -13.08 3.91 23.08
C TRP A 21 -13.71 4.77 24.18
N GLY A 22 -14.95 4.44 24.54
CA GLY A 22 -15.68 5.13 25.59
C GLY A 22 -15.87 4.24 26.81
N GLU A 23 -15.67 4.80 28.00
CA GLU A 23 -16.00 4.10 29.25
C GLU A 23 -17.54 4.09 29.45
N ARG A 24 -18.12 2.95 29.86
CA ARG A 24 -19.58 2.87 30.01
C ARG A 24 -20.02 3.55 31.31
N GLY A 25 -20.90 4.54 31.18
CA GLY A 25 -21.46 5.29 32.32
C GLY A 25 -20.74 6.61 32.61
N THR A 26 -19.56 6.80 32.03
CA THR A 26 -18.80 8.05 32.03
C THR A 26 -18.75 8.58 30.60
N ALA A 27 -18.99 9.88 30.39
CA ALA A 27 -18.87 10.49 29.05
C ALA A 27 -17.40 10.66 28.59
N THR A 28 -16.49 9.87 29.16
CA THR A 28 -15.04 9.96 28.97
C THR A 28 -14.62 9.09 27.80
N THR A 29 -13.79 9.66 26.93
CA THR A 29 -13.20 8.97 25.79
C THR A 29 -11.71 8.76 26.03
N HIS A 30 -11.24 7.56 25.70
CA HIS A 30 -9.85 7.16 25.77
C HIS A 30 -9.34 6.81 24.37
N LYS A 31 -8.04 6.95 24.15
CA LYS A 31 -7.38 6.70 22.86
C LYS A 31 -6.32 5.62 23.06
N VAL A 32 -6.30 4.64 22.16
CA VAL A 32 -5.25 3.63 22.06
C VAL A 32 -4.50 3.80 20.74
N THR A 33 -3.22 3.39 20.73
CA THR A 33 -2.33 3.57 19.58
C THR A 33 -1.58 2.27 19.30
N ALA A 34 -1.64 1.81 18.06
CA ALA A 34 -0.83 0.73 17.53
C ALA A 34 0.29 1.30 16.65
N GLY A 35 1.54 0.93 16.91
CA GLY A 35 2.71 1.43 16.17
C GLY A 35 3.21 2.80 16.65
N ASP A 36 4.36 3.19 16.16
CA ASP A 36 5.18 4.30 16.68
C ASP A 36 5.70 5.26 15.60
N LYS A 37 5.42 4.98 14.32
CA LYS A 37 5.93 5.75 13.18
C LYS A 37 4.86 6.64 12.57
N GLU A 38 5.27 7.70 11.90
CA GLU A 38 4.40 8.44 10.99
C GLU A 38 4.29 7.71 9.63
N PRO A 39 3.21 7.90 8.86
CA PRO A 39 2.02 8.71 9.15
C PRO A 39 0.98 8.00 10.05
N GLU A 40 0.19 8.77 10.80
CA GLU A 40 -0.95 8.28 11.61
C GLU A 40 -2.25 8.07 10.80
N LEU A 41 -2.92 6.94 11.07
CA LEU A 41 -4.33 6.72 10.70
C LEU A 41 -5.22 6.73 11.94
N ALA A 42 -6.15 7.67 12.02
CA ALA A 42 -7.20 7.65 13.05
C ALA A 42 -8.41 6.83 12.56
N LEU A 43 -8.82 5.82 13.32
CA LEU A 43 -10.03 5.06 13.07
C LEU A 43 -11.27 5.90 13.41
N ARG A 44 -12.24 5.93 12.50
CA ARG A 44 -13.45 6.75 12.65
C ARG A 44 -14.45 6.20 13.67
N HIS A 45 -14.41 4.89 13.92
CA HIS A 45 -15.36 4.23 14.81
C HIS A 45 -14.84 4.29 16.24
N ARG A 46 -15.73 4.65 17.17
CA ARG A 46 -15.49 4.50 18.60
C ARG A 46 -15.84 3.08 19.03
N TYR A 47 -14.98 2.49 19.84
CA TYR A 47 -15.12 1.13 20.32
C TYR A 47 -15.71 1.08 21.75
N PRO A 48 -16.47 0.03 22.10
CA PRO A 48 -17.03 -0.16 23.43
C PRO A 48 -16.01 -0.39 24.56
N THR A 49 -14.83 -0.94 24.25
CA THR A 49 -13.81 -1.28 25.25
C THR A 49 -12.41 -0.98 24.74
N GLU A 50 -11.46 -0.84 25.66
CA GLU A 50 -10.02 -0.70 25.34
C GLU A 50 -9.50 -1.87 24.49
N ALA A 51 -9.85 -3.10 24.88
CA ALA A 51 -9.38 -4.30 24.19
C ALA A 51 -9.88 -4.36 22.73
N GLU A 52 -11.13 -3.99 22.47
CA GLU A 52 -11.66 -3.93 21.11
C GLU A 52 -11.02 -2.81 20.28
N ALA A 53 -10.79 -1.64 20.89
CA ALA A 53 -10.09 -0.54 20.23
C ALA A 53 -8.66 -0.91 19.85
N GLN A 54 -7.94 -1.59 20.76
CA GLN A 54 -6.56 -2.01 20.54
C GLN A 54 -6.50 -3.06 19.43
N SER A 55 -7.35 -4.09 19.50
CA SER A 55 -7.47 -5.11 18.45
C SER A 55 -7.78 -4.49 17.08
N ALA A 56 -8.67 -3.49 17.03
CA ALA A 56 -8.98 -2.79 15.80
C ALA A 56 -7.81 -1.95 15.26
N ALA A 57 -7.08 -1.25 16.13
CA ALA A 57 -5.89 -0.48 15.78
C ALA A 57 -4.78 -1.39 15.22
N ASP A 58 -4.51 -2.53 15.88
CA ASP A 58 -3.54 -3.52 15.44
C ASP A 58 -3.92 -4.15 14.10
N ALA A 59 -5.18 -4.53 13.93
CA ALA A 59 -5.68 -5.08 12.69
C ALA A 59 -5.60 -4.07 11.53
N ALA A 60 -5.89 -2.79 11.80
CA ALA A 60 -5.76 -1.72 10.81
C ALA A 60 -4.29 -1.43 10.47
N LEU A 61 -3.37 -1.47 11.44
CA LEU A 61 -1.94 -1.31 11.19
C LEU A 61 -1.39 -2.48 10.36
N ALA A 62 -1.81 -3.71 10.67
CA ALA A 62 -1.46 -4.89 9.89
C ALA A 62 -2.02 -4.79 8.45
N ARG A 63 -3.27 -4.36 8.28
CA ARG A 63 -3.85 -4.10 6.95
C ARG A 63 -3.12 -2.99 6.21
N SER A 64 -2.70 -1.93 6.89
CA SER A 64 -1.94 -0.82 6.32
C SER A 64 -0.57 -1.29 5.80
N ARG A 65 0.12 -2.15 6.55
CA ARG A 65 1.37 -2.79 6.10
C ARG A 65 1.13 -3.59 4.82
N ARG A 66 0.02 -4.34 4.76
CA ARG A 66 -0.41 -5.15 3.60
C ARG A 66 -1.05 -4.36 2.47
N ALA A 67 -1.46 -3.12 2.69
CA ALA A 67 -1.91 -2.18 1.65
C ALA A 67 -0.70 -1.56 0.95
N SER A 68 0.33 -2.37 0.78
CA SER A 68 1.52 -2.14 0.00
C SER A 68 1.05 -1.93 -1.44
N GLY A 69 1.27 -0.72 -1.96
CA GLY A 69 0.54 -0.20 -3.11
C GLY A 69 0.50 -1.15 -4.31
N LYS A 70 -0.52 -0.98 -5.16
CA LYS A 70 -0.57 -1.59 -6.49
C LYS A 70 -0.21 -0.55 -7.53
N ILE A 71 0.64 -0.91 -8.48
CA ILE A 71 0.98 -0.11 -9.65
C ILE A 71 0.64 -0.86 -10.92
N SER A 72 0.35 -0.08 -11.96
CA SER A 72 0.28 -0.52 -13.35
C SER A 72 1.19 0.41 -14.14
N ILE A 73 2.10 -0.11 -14.96
CA ILE A 73 3.08 0.67 -15.72
C ILE A 73 3.04 0.25 -17.18
N GLU A 74 2.98 1.23 -18.07
CA GLU A 74 3.17 1.05 -19.52
C GLU A 74 4.56 1.53 -19.92
N LEU A 75 5.33 0.66 -20.59
CA LEU A 75 6.68 0.96 -21.05
C LEU A 75 6.67 1.47 -22.50
N GLY A 76 7.62 2.34 -22.83
CA GLY A 76 7.76 2.92 -24.18
C GLY A 76 8.29 1.96 -25.27
N GLY A 77 8.25 0.65 -25.04
CA GLY A 77 8.77 -0.37 -25.95
C GLY A 77 8.58 -1.79 -25.42
N PHE A 78 9.15 -2.76 -26.13
CA PHE A 78 9.15 -4.17 -25.75
C PHE A 78 10.24 -4.48 -24.73
N TRP A 79 9.88 -5.23 -23.69
CA TRP A 79 10.77 -5.74 -22.66
C TRP A 79 10.43 -7.21 -22.38
N GLY A 80 11.04 -8.11 -23.15
CA GLY A 80 10.74 -9.55 -23.11
C GLY A 80 11.19 -10.27 -21.86
N ASP A 81 12.09 -9.66 -21.08
CA ASP A 81 12.65 -10.25 -19.86
C ASP A 81 11.76 -10.01 -18.64
N LEU A 82 10.67 -9.24 -18.77
CA LEU A 82 9.71 -9.03 -17.70
C LEU A 82 8.77 -10.22 -17.59
N LEU A 83 8.70 -10.77 -16.38
CA LEU A 83 7.91 -11.96 -16.06
C LEU A 83 7.09 -11.70 -14.80
N ALA A 84 5.96 -12.39 -14.67
CA ALA A 84 5.28 -12.46 -13.39
C ALA A 84 6.20 -13.10 -12.33
N GLU A 85 5.99 -12.74 -11.07
CA GLU A 85 6.79 -13.15 -9.90
C GLU A 85 8.24 -12.61 -9.88
N ALA A 86 8.70 -11.94 -10.94
CA ALA A 86 9.94 -11.19 -10.91
C ALA A 86 9.80 -9.91 -10.07
N LYS A 87 10.92 -9.44 -9.52
CA LYS A 87 11.00 -8.12 -8.86
C LYS A 87 11.46 -7.06 -9.85
N VAL A 88 10.86 -5.88 -9.78
CA VAL A 88 11.33 -4.67 -10.46
C VAL A 88 11.69 -3.61 -9.43
N ASP A 89 12.89 -3.04 -9.55
CA ASP A 89 13.31 -1.90 -8.74
C ASP A 89 12.99 -0.60 -9.49
N LEU A 90 12.09 0.21 -8.93
CA LEU A 90 11.72 1.50 -9.51
C LEU A 90 12.58 2.60 -8.89
N GLN A 91 13.25 3.39 -9.73
CA GLN A 91 14.10 4.50 -9.32
C GLN A 91 13.80 5.76 -10.14
N GLY A 92 13.91 6.94 -9.53
CA GLY A 92 13.90 8.23 -10.24
C GLY A 92 12.56 8.68 -10.84
N ILE A 93 11.44 8.01 -10.56
CA ILE A 93 10.11 8.41 -11.04
C ILE A 93 9.41 9.33 -10.04
N LYS A 94 9.13 8.84 -8.82
CA LYS A 94 8.60 9.59 -7.68
C LYS A 94 9.05 8.93 -6.36
N PRO A 95 9.24 9.69 -5.27
CA PRO A 95 9.67 9.14 -3.98
C PRO A 95 8.79 7.99 -3.47
N GLU A 96 7.47 8.05 -3.71
CA GLU A 96 6.53 7.03 -3.21
C GLU A 96 6.62 5.70 -3.99
N LEU A 97 7.14 5.75 -5.22
CA LEU A 97 7.34 4.58 -6.08
C LEU A 97 8.67 3.90 -5.86
N THR A 98 9.64 4.57 -5.24
CA THR A 98 11.01 4.07 -5.15
C THR A 98 11.09 2.76 -4.36
N GLY A 99 11.84 1.79 -4.91
CA GLY A 99 12.15 0.50 -4.31
C GLY A 99 11.64 -0.69 -5.10
N GLU A 100 11.72 -1.88 -4.49
CA GLU A 100 11.31 -3.14 -5.12
C GLU A 100 9.79 -3.34 -5.16
N TRP A 101 9.31 -3.87 -6.29
CA TRP A 101 7.93 -4.27 -6.53
C TRP A 101 7.87 -5.68 -7.11
N LEU A 102 6.95 -6.49 -6.63
CA LEU A 102 6.67 -7.82 -7.15
C LEU A 102 5.73 -7.70 -8.35
N ILE A 103 6.17 -8.13 -9.52
CA ILE A 103 5.34 -8.15 -10.72
C ILE A 103 4.28 -9.24 -10.58
N THR A 104 3.02 -8.87 -10.69
CA THR A 104 1.86 -9.79 -10.61
C THR A 104 1.34 -10.18 -11.98
N ARG A 105 1.56 -9.33 -12.99
CA ARG A 105 1.11 -9.56 -14.36
C ARG A 105 2.00 -8.82 -15.34
N VAL A 106 2.36 -9.47 -16.44
CA VAL A 106 3.01 -8.83 -17.60
C VAL A 106 2.10 -9.01 -18.80
N GLN A 107 2.00 -7.97 -19.63
CA GLN A 107 1.26 -8.00 -20.88
C GLN A 107 2.13 -7.42 -21.99
N HIS A 108 2.44 -8.24 -22.98
CA HIS A 108 2.99 -7.78 -24.25
C HIS A 108 1.84 -7.57 -25.23
N ARG A 109 1.80 -6.41 -25.89
CA ARG A 109 0.78 -6.08 -26.88
C ARG A 109 1.44 -5.68 -28.18
N LEU A 110 1.06 -6.34 -29.26
CA LEU A 110 1.44 -5.96 -30.62
C LEU A 110 0.34 -5.08 -31.22
N THR A 111 0.63 -3.80 -31.43
CA THR A 111 -0.16 -2.91 -32.29
C THR A 111 0.69 -2.52 -33.51
N ASP A 112 0.95 -1.24 -33.75
CA ASP A 112 1.93 -0.77 -34.74
C ASP A 112 3.36 -1.11 -34.31
N THR A 113 3.59 -1.22 -33.00
CA THR A 113 4.85 -1.65 -32.39
C THR A 113 4.56 -2.60 -31.24
N LEU A 114 5.54 -3.42 -30.87
CA LEU A 114 5.46 -4.28 -29.70
C LEU A 114 5.74 -3.45 -28.43
N THR A 115 4.78 -3.43 -27.51
CA THR A 115 4.89 -2.74 -26.23
C THR A 115 4.68 -3.70 -25.07
N THR A 116 5.18 -3.33 -23.88
CA THR A 116 5.04 -4.11 -22.66
C THR A 116 4.43 -3.24 -21.57
N SER A 117 3.45 -3.78 -20.85
CA SER A 117 2.96 -3.23 -19.60
C SER A 117 3.01 -4.28 -18.50
N PHE A 118 3.07 -3.84 -17.25
CA PHE A 118 3.05 -4.73 -16.11
C PHE A 118 2.26 -4.15 -14.95
N ASP A 119 1.62 -5.04 -14.19
CA ASP A 119 1.08 -4.71 -12.88
C ASP A 119 2.03 -5.27 -11.82
N ALA A 120 2.28 -4.49 -10.78
CA ALA A 120 3.10 -4.93 -9.66
C ALA A 120 2.49 -4.49 -8.33
N GLU A 121 2.81 -5.23 -7.29
CA GLU A 121 2.44 -4.88 -5.93
C GLU A 121 3.69 -4.82 -5.07
N ARG A 122 3.69 -3.94 -4.09
CA ARG A 122 4.83 -3.84 -3.19
C ARG A 122 4.74 -5.03 -2.23
N ASP A 123 5.77 -5.87 -2.17
CA ASP A 123 5.76 -7.02 -1.26
C ASP A 123 5.84 -6.52 0.20
N ASN A 124 5.25 -7.28 1.12
CA ASN A 124 5.31 -7.01 2.55
C ASN A 124 6.73 -7.33 3.07
N GLU A 125 7.72 -6.51 2.73
CA GLU A 125 9.00 -6.60 3.41
C GLU A 125 8.81 -6.28 4.89
N LYS A 126 9.19 -7.26 5.72
CA LYS A 126 9.31 -7.10 7.17
C LYS A 126 10.24 -5.92 7.42
N VAL A 127 9.70 -4.88 8.05
CA VAL A 127 10.51 -3.89 8.77
C VAL A 127 10.75 -4.44 10.16
#